data_AF-A0A139QLT1-F1
#
_entry.id   AF-A0A139QLT1-F1
#
_cell.length_a   1.000
_cell.length_b   1.000
_cell.length_c   1.000
_cell.angle_alpha   90.00
_cell.angle_beta   90.00
_cell.angle_gamma   90.00
#
_symmetry.space_group_name_H-M   'P 1'
#
loop_
_entity.id
_entity.type
_entity.pdbx_description
1 polymer ?
#
loop_
_entity_poly.entity_id
_entity_poly.type
_entity_poly.pdbx_seq_one_letter_code
_entity_poly.pdbx_strand_id
1 'polypeptide(L)'
;MKTPKLYNELINEKKITNEIIAECIYSVNKRAKNYRDKIKEYKNGRFHQHLESNIEKAEEEMGKYYQLKEEFLKVFTPILIHKQFIGEEKKECTVMKITMRNC
;
A
#
# COMPACT_ATOMS: atom_id res chain seq x y z
N MET A 1 -15.38 -2.05 8.02
CA MET A 1 -14.60 -2.67 9.11
C MET A 1 -14.50 -1.64 10.23
N LYS A 2 -14.89 -1.97 11.46
CA LYS A 2 -14.67 -1.06 12.60
C LYS A 2 -13.25 -1.27 13.12
N THR A 3 -12.50 -0.20 13.32
CA THR A 3 -11.17 -0.28 13.93
C THR A 3 -11.31 -0.80 15.36
N PRO A 4 -10.62 -1.89 15.75
CA PRO A 4 -10.66 -2.38 17.12
C PRO A 4 -10.15 -1.31 18.10
N LYS A 5 -10.76 -1.20 19.29
CA LYS A 5 -10.39 -0.21 20.31
C LYS A 5 -8.91 -0.28 20.71
N LEU A 6 -8.37 -1.49 20.72
CA LEU A 6 -6.98 -1.79 21.04
C LEU A 6 -5.98 -0.98 20.18
N TYR A 7 -6.31 -0.70 18.92
CA TYR A 7 -5.45 0.12 18.05
C TYR A 7 -5.36 1.57 18.55
N ASN A 8 -6.47 2.14 18.99
CA ASN A 8 -6.49 3.52 19.49
C ASN A 8 -5.73 3.64 20.81
N GLU A 9 -5.83 2.64 21.68
CA GLU A 9 -5.09 2.58 22.94
C GLU A 9 -3.57 2.47 22.68
N LEU A 10 -3.14 1.58 21.77
CA LEU A 10 -1.73 1.41 21.41
C LEU A 10 -1.13 2.66 20.73
N ILE A 11 -1.92 3.37 19.92
CA ILE A 11 -1.53 4.66 19.32
C ILE A 11 -1.36 5.73 20.41
N ASN A 12 -2.29 5.82 21.36
CA ASN A 12 -2.24 6.78 22.47
C ASN A 12 -1.03 6.51 23.39
N GLU A 13 -0.68 5.24 23.58
CA GLU A 13 0.51 4.81 24.32
C GLU A 13 1.82 4.94 23.51
N LYS A 14 1.76 5.40 22.26
CA LYS A 14 2.90 5.48 21.30
C LYS A 14 3.62 4.15 21.07
N LYS A 15 2.96 3.02 21.32
CA LYS A 15 3.52 1.68 21.10
C LYS A 15 3.12 1.19 19.72
N ILE A 16 3.87 1.62 18.71
CA ILE A 16 3.68 1.11 17.34
C ILE A 16 4.47 -0.19 17.21
N THR A 17 3.78 -1.33 17.25
CA THR A 17 4.38 -2.65 17.04
C THR A 17 4.47 -3.00 15.55
N ASN A 18 5.36 -3.94 15.20
CA ASN A 18 5.48 -4.45 13.82
C ASN A 18 4.18 -5.02 13.27
N GLU A 19 3.39 -5.66 14.13
CA GLU A 19 2.09 -6.26 13.77
C GLU A 19 1.09 -5.18 13.33
N ILE A 20 1.02 -4.06 14.06
CA ILE A 20 0.16 -2.92 13.71
C ILE A 20 0.57 -2.33 12.37
N ILE A 21 1.88 -2.11 12.14
CA ILE A 21 2.35 -1.55 10.88
C ILE A 21 2.12 -2.55 9.74
N ALA A 22 2.32 -3.85 9.96
CA ALA A 22 2.06 -4.89 8.96
C ALA A 22 0.58 -4.93 8.56
N GLU A 23 -0.34 -4.85 9.53
CA GLU A 23 -1.77 -4.74 9.26
C GLU A 23 -2.14 -3.44 8.52
N CYS A 24 -1.53 -2.31 8.89
CA CYS A 24 -1.69 -1.04 8.19
C CYS A 24 -1.24 -1.17 6.71
N ILE A 25 -0.04 -1.69 6.47
CA ILE A 25 0.51 -1.91 5.12
C ILE A 25 -0.39 -2.85 4.31
N TYR A 26 -0.85 -3.95 4.92
CA TYR A 26 -1.79 -4.86 4.26
C TYR A 26 -3.09 -4.14 3.87
N SER A 27 -3.64 -3.33 4.77
CA SER A 27 -4.85 -2.56 4.57
C SER A 27 -4.70 -1.54 3.42
N VAL A 28 -3.56 -0.83 3.38
CA VAL A 28 -3.22 0.12 2.31
C VAL A 28 -3.08 -0.59 0.96
N ASN A 29 -2.35 -1.71 0.92
CA ASN A 29 -2.19 -2.51 -0.31
C ASN A 29 -3.55 -3.02 -0.84
N LYS A 30 -4.44 -3.47 0.04
CA LYS A 30 -5.80 -3.88 -0.34
C LYS A 30 -6.59 -2.74 -0.96
N ARG A 31 -6.54 -1.53 -0.38
CA ARG A 31 -7.23 -0.35 -0.94
C ARG A 31 -6.66 0.06 -2.29
N ALA A 32 -5.34 0.11 -2.43
CA ALA A 32 -4.68 0.39 -3.72
C ALA A 32 -5.11 -0.61 -4.80
N LYS A 33 -5.12 -1.92 -4.45
CA LYS A 33 -5.61 -2.98 -5.35
C LYS A 33 -7.07 -2.78 -5.73
N ASN A 34 -7.94 -2.42 -4.78
CA ASN A 34 -9.36 -2.19 -5.05
C ASN A 34 -9.56 -1.04 -6.05
N TYR A 35 -8.82 0.07 -5.93
CA TYR A 35 -8.92 1.17 -6.90
C TYR A 35 -8.38 0.78 -8.28
N ARG A 36 -7.29 0.01 -8.34
CA ARG A 36 -6.80 -0.57 -9.60
C ARG A 36 -7.85 -1.46 -10.27
N ASP A 37 -8.49 -2.33 -9.49
CA ASP A 37 -9.53 -3.23 -10.00
C ASP A 37 -10.77 -2.43 -10.44
N LYS A 38 -11.14 -1.34 -9.74
CA LYS A 38 -12.17 -0.38 -10.17
C LYS A 38 -11.83 0.33 -11.49
N ILE A 39 -10.59 0.77 -11.68
CA ILE A 39 -10.14 1.37 -12.95
C ILE A 39 -10.31 0.37 -14.09
N LYS A 40 -9.97 -0.90 -13.85
CA LYS A 40 -10.17 -1.98 -14.83
C LYS A 40 -11.66 -2.20 -15.11
N GLU A 41 -12.52 -2.16 -14.10
CA GLU A 41 -13.97 -2.24 -14.27
C GLU A 41 -14.49 -1.09 -15.14
N TYR A 42 -14.12 0.15 -14.80
CA TYR A 42 -14.50 1.34 -15.58
C TYR A 42 -14.07 1.24 -17.04
N LYS A 43 -12.84 0.81 -17.33
CA LYS A 43 -12.32 0.66 -18.69
C LYS A 43 -13.05 -0.42 -19.50
N ASN A 44 -13.62 -1.45 -18.85
CA ASN A 44 -14.32 -2.55 -19.51
C ASN A 44 -15.86 -2.36 -19.53
N GLY A 45 -16.40 -1.48 -18.69
CA GLY A 45 -17.82 -1.18 -18.62
C GLY A 45 -18.29 -0.32 -19.79
N ARG A 46 -19.48 -0.64 -20.31
CA ARG A 46 -20.06 0.08 -21.47
C ARG A 46 -20.86 1.34 -21.10
N PHE A 47 -21.25 1.50 -19.83
CA PHE A 47 -22.26 2.49 -19.41
C PHE A 47 -21.88 3.24 -18.12
N HIS A 48 -20.66 3.75 -18.02
CA HIS A 48 -20.28 4.64 -16.92
C HIS A 48 -20.45 6.10 -17.32
N GLN A 49 -21.35 6.81 -16.65
CA GLN A 49 -21.41 8.27 -16.73
C GLN A 49 -20.12 8.86 -16.16
N HIS A 50 -19.57 9.89 -16.81
CA HIS A 50 -18.32 10.55 -16.43
C HIS A 50 -17.14 9.59 -16.27
N LEU A 51 -17.01 8.63 -17.19
CA LEU A 51 -15.97 7.59 -17.18
C LEU A 51 -14.56 8.14 -16.89
N GLU A 52 -14.18 9.19 -17.60
CA GLU A 52 -12.84 9.78 -17.51
C GLU A 52 -12.56 10.39 -16.13
N SER A 53 -13.50 11.17 -15.58
CA SER A 53 -13.39 11.73 -14.23
C SER A 53 -13.38 10.64 -13.15
N ASN A 54 -14.12 9.54 -13.35
CA ASN A 54 -14.14 8.43 -12.41
C ASN A 54 -12.82 7.65 -12.41
N ILE A 55 -12.20 7.48 -13.59
CA ILE A 55 -10.88 6.88 -13.73
C ILE A 55 -9.83 7.77 -13.07
N GLU A 56 -9.83 9.07 -13.36
CA GLU A 56 -8.89 10.03 -12.78
C GLU A 56 -8.94 10.03 -11.25
N LYS A 57 -10.14 10.12 -10.67
CA LYS A 57 -10.34 10.03 -9.21
C LYS A 57 -9.84 8.71 -8.63
N ALA A 58 -10.07 7.59 -9.33
CA ALA A 58 -9.60 6.29 -8.87
C ALA A 58 -8.07 6.16 -8.97
N GLU A 59 -7.44 6.75 -9.99
CA GLU A 59 -6.00 6.82 -10.16
C GLU A 59 -5.35 7.68 -9.08
N GLU A 60 -5.95 8.83 -8.76
CA GLU A 60 -5.50 9.72 -7.68
C GLU A 60 -5.54 9.00 -6.33
N GLU A 61 -6.68 8.37 -6.00
CA GLU A 61 -6.83 7.61 -4.75
C GLU A 61 -5.85 6.44 -4.68
N MET A 62 -5.68 5.69 -5.78
CA MET A 62 -4.69 4.62 -5.87
C MET A 62 -3.27 5.16 -5.59
N GLY A 63 -2.92 6.30 -6.17
CA GLY A 63 -1.64 6.99 -5.94
C GLY A 63 -1.42 7.34 -4.47
N LYS A 64 -2.43 7.90 -3.79
CA LYS A 64 -2.37 8.23 -2.36
C LYS A 64 -2.05 7.00 -1.50
N TYR A 65 -2.68 5.85 -1.78
CA TYR A 65 -2.38 4.62 -1.03
C TYR A 65 -0.97 4.11 -1.31
N TYR A 66 -0.48 4.17 -2.56
CA TYR A 66 0.92 3.79 -2.83
C TYR A 66 1.91 4.74 -2.16
N GLN A 67 1.66 6.04 -2.16
CA GLN A 67 2.51 6.99 -1.45
C GLN A 67 2.52 6.72 0.06
N LEU A 68 1.35 6.45 0.65
CA LEU A 68 1.24 6.10 2.06
C LEU A 68 1.99 4.81 2.41
N LYS A 69 1.96 3.82 1.51
CA LYS A 69 2.77 2.59 1.65
C LYS A 69 4.26 2.92 1.72
N GLU A 70 4.76 3.79 0.85
CA GLU A 70 6.17 4.20 0.88
C GLU A 70 6.53 4.90 2.20
N GLU A 71 5.67 5.77 2.72
CA GLU A 71 5.88 6.41 4.04
C GLU A 71 5.97 5.37 5.16
N PHE A 72 5.09 4.37 5.18
CA PHE A 72 5.18 3.28 6.17
C PHE A 72 6.47 2.47 6.03
N LEU A 73 6.92 2.23 4.80
CA LEU A 73 8.13 1.46 4.54
C LEU A 73 9.41 2.19 4.94
N LYS A 74 9.43 3.53 5.00
CA LYS A 74 10.58 4.31 5.49
C LYS A 74 10.96 3.97 6.93
N VAL A 75 10.01 3.57 7.77
CA VAL A 75 10.29 3.18 9.17
C VAL A 75 11.20 1.94 9.23
N PHE A 76 11.11 1.09 8.22
CA PHE A 76 11.87 -0.15 8.16
C PHE A 76 13.19 0.02 7.42
N THR A 77 14.24 -0.63 7.92
CA THR A 77 15.48 -0.84 7.16
C THR A 77 15.41 -2.19 6.48
N PRO A 78 15.50 -2.25 5.14
CA PRO A 78 15.59 -3.53 4.45
C PRO A 78 16.93 -4.21 4.82
N ILE A 79 16.87 -5.43 5.35
CA ILE A 79 18.08 -6.21 5.66
C ILE A 79 18.64 -6.87 4.40
N LEU A 80 17.76 -7.28 3.49
CA LEU A 80 18.13 -7.95 2.25
C LEU A 80 17.22 -7.46 1.12
N ILE A 81 17.81 -6.91 0.06
CA ILE A 81 17.11 -6.59 -1.19
C ILE A 81 17.36 -7.76 -2.14
N HIS A 82 16.35 -8.64 -2.34
CA HIS A 82 16.50 -9.73 -3.30
C HIS A 82 16.42 -9.16 -4.72
N LYS A 83 17.54 -9.12 -5.45
CA LYS A 83 17.53 -8.72 -6.86
C LYS A 83 16.95 -9.86 -7.70
N GLN A 84 15.71 -9.73 -8.16
CA GLN A 84 15.11 -10.67 -9.11
C GLN A 84 15.28 -10.16 -10.54
N PHE A 85 15.84 -11.00 -11.43
CA PHE A 85 15.93 -10.70 -12.86
C PHE A 85 14.55 -10.84 -13.52
N ILE A 86 14.07 -9.78 -14.17
CA ILE A 86 12.86 -9.79 -15.00
C ILE A 86 13.28 -9.37 -16.41
N GLY A 87 13.61 -10.35 -17.27
CA GLY A 87 14.04 -10.14 -18.65
C GLY A 87 15.52 -9.75 -18.82
N GLU A 88 15.89 -9.26 -20.02
CA GLU A 88 17.27 -8.86 -20.38
C GLU A 88 17.73 -7.56 -19.69
N GLU A 89 16.82 -6.79 -19.10
CA GLU A 89 17.15 -5.58 -18.33
C GLU A 89 17.07 -5.81 -16.82
N LYS A 90 18.15 -5.45 -16.11
CA LYS A 90 18.21 -5.46 -14.64
C LYS A 90 17.24 -4.43 -14.06
N LYS A 91 16.06 -4.87 -13.61
CA LYS A 91 15.16 -4.04 -12.79
C LYS A 91 15.17 -4.53 -11.34
N GLU A 92 15.51 -3.63 -10.42
CA GLU A 92 15.57 -3.92 -8.99
C GLU A 92 14.17 -4.09 -8.41
N CYS A 93 13.83 -5.31 -7.98
CA CYS A 93 12.57 -5.57 -7.27
C CYS A 93 12.84 -5.78 -5.78
N THR A 94 12.33 -4.89 -4.92
CA THR A 94 12.57 -4.97 -3.48
C THR A 94 11.69 -6.05 -2.82
N VAL A 95 12.25 -7.23 -2.54
CA VAL A 95 11.62 -8.20 -1.62
C VAL A 95 12.18 -7.96 -0.22
N MET A 96 11.44 -7.22 0.61
CA MET A 96 11.91 -6.79 1.93
C MET A 96 11.81 -7.91 2.98
N LYS A 97 12.94 -8.34 3.53
CA LYS A 97 12.99 -8.86 4.92
C LYS A 97 13.12 -7.65 5.86
N ILE A 98 12.09 -7.45 6.68
CA ILE A 98 11.86 -6.23 7.46
C ILE A 98 12.33 -6.42 8.91
N THR A 99 13.22 -5.55 9.40
CA THR A 99 13.40 -5.26 10.83
C THR A 99 13.35 -3.75 11.04
N MET A 100 12.70 -3.30 12.11
CA MET A 100 12.58 -1.88 12.48
C MET A 100 13.97 -1.26 12.66
N ARG A 101 14.12 0.00 12.25
CA ARG A 101 15.17 0.85 12.81
C ARG A 101 14.85 1.04 14.28
N ASN A 102 15.75 0.58 15.15
CA ASN A 102 15.64 0.86 16.58
C ASN A 102 15.59 2.39 16.74
N CYS A 103 14.50 2.87 17.34
CA CYS A 103 14.39 4.24 17.83
C CYS A 103 15.03 4.32 19.22
#